data_AF-A0A8B8BX91-F1
#
_entry.id   AF-A0A8B8BX91-F1
#
_cell.length_a   1.000
_cell.length_b   1.000
_cell.length_c   1.000
_cell.angle_alpha   90.00
_cell.angle_beta   90.00
_cell.angle_gamma   90.00
#
_symmetry.space_group_name_H-M   'P 1'
#
loop_
_entity.id
_entity.type
_entity.pdbx_description
1 polymer ?
#
loop_
_entity_poly.entity_id
_entity_poly.type
_entity_poly.pdbx_seq_one_letter_code
_entity_poly.pdbx_strand_id
1 'polypeptide(L)'
;MQDGRCKSCDSGWNGSTCDTNCAAGWFGLGCVHQCSRNCKQDASCNRVYGLCDNGCSDEWIGTFCEVEKVVTFKDRNVSQSTTYPGIIYDARYAVDKDVSTCARTEVIGTTSGDKSVWWRMDLGVMSIVQRVNILFKNYNGYVYT
;
A
#
# COMPACT_ATOMS: atom_id res chain seq x y z
N MET A 1 14.48 -40.10 -11.53
CA MET A 1 14.55 -40.70 -10.18
C MET A 1 15.74 -41.65 -10.17
N GLN A 2 16.55 -41.63 -9.11
CA GLN A 2 17.62 -42.61 -8.91
C GLN A 2 17.46 -43.14 -7.49
N ASP A 3 17.26 -44.45 -7.37
CA ASP A 3 17.13 -45.14 -6.07
C ASP A 3 16.00 -44.60 -5.17
N GLY A 4 14.82 -44.33 -5.77
CA GLY A 4 13.67 -43.77 -5.04
C GLY A 4 13.80 -42.29 -4.68
N ARG A 5 14.91 -41.64 -5.03
CA ARG A 5 15.13 -40.21 -4.76
C ARG A 5 14.84 -39.35 -6.00
N CYS A 6 14.27 -38.19 -5.74
CA CYS A 6 14.06 -37.12 -6.70
C CYS A 6 15.38 -36.37 -6.94
N LYS A 7 15.67 -36.06 -8.20
CA LYS A 7 16.87 -35.28 -8.58
C LYS A 7 16.73 -33.81 -8.18
N SER A 8 15.50 -33.30 -8.22
CA SER A 8 15.09 -31.98 -7.74
C SER A 8 13.60 -32.07 -7.43
N CYS A 9 13.13 -31.26 -6.47
CA CYS A 9 11.72 -31.09 -6.18
C CYS A 9 11.13 -29.93 -6.98
N ASP A 10 9.80 -29.88 -7.06
CA ASP A 10 9.09 -28.69 -7.52
C ASP A 10 9.08 -27.61 -6.43
N SER A 11 8.84 -26.36 -6.82
CA SER A 11 8.71 -25.25 -5.87
C SER A 11 7.66 -25.53 -4.80
N GLY A 12 8.00 -25.24 -3.55
CA GLY A 12 7.13 -25.54 -2.39
C GLY A 12 7.32 -26.92 -1.77
N TRP A 13 8.21 -27.75 -2.33
CA TRP A 13 8.50 -29.10 -1.85
C TRP A 13 10.01 -29.30 -1.57
N ASN A 14 10.30 -30.17 -0.61
CA ASN A 14 11.63 -30.51 -0.14
C ASN A 14 11.70 -32.00 0.25
N GLY A 15 12.89 -32.46 0.64
CA GLY A 15 13.18 -33.84 0.99
C GLY A 15 13.70 -34.64 -0.20
N SER A 16 14.36 -35.78 0.08
CA SER A 16 14.94 -36.63 -0.96
C SER A 16 13.91 -37.23 -1.91
N THR A 17 12.65 -37.30 -1.49
CA THR A 17 11.49 -37.88 -2.20
C THR A 17 10.46 -36.82 -2.61
N CYS A 18 10.66 -35.54 -2.27
CA CYS A 18 9.72 -34.44 -2.54
C CYS A 18 8.32 -34.63 -1.95
N ASP A 19 8.23 -35.32 -0.83
CA ASP A 19 7.00 -35.56 -0.06
C ASP A 19 6.81 -34.57 1.10
N THR A 20 7.81 -33.72 1.35
CA THR A 20 7.81 -32.78 2.47
C THR A 20 7.54 -31.38 1.94
N ASN A 21 6.56 -30.68 2.50
CA ASN A 21 6.33 -29.27 2.17
C ASN A 21 7.49 -28.40 2.67
N CYS A 22 7.67 -27.21 2.08
CA CYS A 22 8.50 -26.20 2.73
C CYS A 22 8.02 -25.95 4.17
N ALA A 23 8.97 -25.79 5.08
CA ALA A 23 8.68 -25.35 6.43
C ALA A 23 7.97 -23.98 6.41
N ALA A 24 7.12 -23.73 7.40
CA ALA A 24 6.46 -22.42 7.53
C ALA A 24 7.50 -21.29 7.51
N GLY A 25 7.21 -20.23 6.77
CA GLY A 25 8.15 -19.12 6.56
C GLY A 25 9.16 -19.34 5.43
N TRP A 26 9.12 -20.46 4.71
CA TRP A 26 10.01 -20.74 3.57
C TRP A 26 9.23 -21.06 2.29
N PHE A 27 9.78 -20.67 1.14
CA PHE A 27 9.14 -20.87 -0.16
C PHE A 27 10.12 -21.06 -1.32
N GLY A 28 9.56 -21.42 -2.48
CA GLY A 28 10.27 -21.52 -3.75
C GLY A 28 10.94 -22.88 -3.96
N LEU A 29 11.79 -22.95 -4.98
CA LEU A 29 12.52 -24.16 -5.33
C LEU A 29 13.53 -24.52 -4.23
N GLY A 30 13.39 -25.72 -3.65
CA GLY A 30 14.25 -26.16 -2.54
C GLY A 30 14.04 -25.38 -1.23
N CYS A 31 12.97 -24.59 -1.13
CA CYS A 31 12.61 -23.84 0.08
C CYS A 31 13.73 -22.94 0.60
N VAL A 32 14.47 -22.27 -0.30
CA VAL A 32 15.64 -21.45 0.06
C VAL A 32 15.30 -19.98 0.30
N HIS A 33 14.07 -19.55 -0.01
CA HIS A 33 13.63 -18.18 0.19
C HIS A 33 12.77 -18.06 1.45
N GLN A 34 12.97 -16.99 2.22
CA GLN A 34 12.18 -16.71 3.41
C GLN A 34 11.01 -15.80 3.07
N CYS A 35 9.84 -16.12 3.61
CA CYS A 35 8.67 -15.26 3.56
C CYS A 35 8.97 -13.90 4.20
N SER A 36 8.28 -12.85 3.74
CA SER A 36 8.32 -11.58 4.44
C SER A 36 7.78 -11.74 5.86
N ARG A 37 8.54 -11.22 6.83
CA ARG A 37 8.10 -11.15 8.24
C ARG A 37 6.81 -10.35 8.44
N ASN A 38 6.38 -9.62 7.40
CA ASN A 38 5.23 -8.74 7.43
C ASN A 38 3.96 -9.41 6.87
N CYS A 39 3.97 -10.67 6.42
CA CYS A 39 2.72 -11.40 6.14
C CYS A 39 1.88 -11.54 7.43
N LYS A 40 0.55 -11.48 7.34
CA LYS A 40 -0.35 -11.81 8.46
C LYS A 40 -0.24 -13.30 8.83
N GLN A 41 -0.45 -13.62 10.11
CA GLN A 41 -0.40 -14.97 10.68
C GLN A 41 1.00 -15.62 10.55
N ASP A 42 1.86 -15.34 11.54
CA ASP A 42 3.17 -15.99 11.74
C ASP A 42 4.15 -15.86 10.58
N ALA A 43 4.08 -14.77 9.81
CA ALA A 43 4.93 -14.57 8.63
C ALA A 43 4.84 -15.72 7.61
N SER A 44 3.73 -16.46 7.59
CA SER A 44 3.53 -17.56 6.66
C SER A 44 3.09 -17.03 5.30
N CYS A 45 3.75 -17.47 4.25
CA CYS A 45 3.43 -17.16 2.87
C CYS A 45 3.20 -18.43 2.05
N ASN A 46 2.69 -18.27 0.84
CA ASN A 46 2.51 -19.36 -0.10
C ASN A 46 3.85 -20.05 -0.38
N ARG A 47 3.98 -21.32 0.00
CA ARG A 47 5.22 -22.09 -0.15
C ARG A 47 5.77 -22.18 -1.58
N VAL A 48 4.93 -22.01 -2.60
CA VAL A 48 5.36 -22.10 -3.99
C VAL A 48 5.90 -20.75 -4.47
N TYR A 49 5.13 -19.69 -4.25
CA TYR A 49 5.36 -18.39 -4.88
C TYR A 49 5.89 -17.31 -3.92
N GLY A 50 5.74 -17.48 -2.62
CA GLY A 50 6.11 -16.51 -1.59
C GLY A 50 5.02 -15.50 -1.23
N LEU A 51 3.83 -15.61 -1.82
CA LEU A 51 2.74 -14.63 -1.70
C LEU A 51 2.12 -14.64 -0.30
N CYS A 52 1.86 -13.47 0.28
CA CYS A 52 1.13 -13.37 1.54
C CYS A 52 -0.38 -13.47 1.27
N ASP A 53 -0.90 -14.68 1.05
CA ASP A 53 -2.31 -14.91 0.64
C ASP A 53 -3.34 -14.35 1.65
N ASN A 54 -2.98 -14.29 2.93
CA ASN A 54 -3.81 -13.71 4.00
C ASN A 54 -3.62 -12.19 4.19
N GLY A 55 -2.87 -11.56 3.29
CA GLY A 55 -2.55 -10.13 3.32
C GLY A 55 -1.41 -9.75 4.27
N CYS A 56 -1.16 -8.44 4.35
CA CYS A 56 -0.05 -7.87 5.11
C CYS A 56 -0.45 -7.39 6.50
N SER A 57 0.51 -7.45 7.41
CA SER A 57 0.49 -6.80 8.71
C SER A 57 0.20 -5.31 8.55
N ASP A 58 -0.25 -4.68 9.63
CA ASP A 58 -0.50 -3.25 9.63
C ASP A 58 0.76 -2.50 9.20
N GLU A 59 0.57 -1.39 8.48
CA GLU A 59 1.68 -0.65 7.86
C GLU A 59 2.47 -1.35 6.74
N TRP A 60 2.00 -2.47 6.15
CA TRP A 60 2.62 -3.07 4.96
C TRP A 60 1.63 -3.32 3.81
N ILE A 61 2.11 -3.24 2.57
CA ILE A 61 1.41 -3.56 1.32
C ILE A 61 2.35 -4.29 0.34
N GLY A 62 1.81 -4.65 -0.82
CA GLY A 62 2.48 -5.48 -1.82
C GLY A 62 2.03 -6.92 -1.70
N THR A 63 2.22 -7.69 -2.76
CA THR A 63 1.80 -9.09 -2.80
C THR A 63 2.67 -9.97 -1.90
N PHE A 64 3.89 -9.50 -1.58
CA PHE A 64 4.85 -10.15 -0.71
C PHE A 64 5.04 -9.38 0.61
N CYS A 65 4.24 -8.34 0.88
CA CYS A 65 4.37 -7.46 2.05
C CYS A 65 5.78 -6.90 2.23
N GLU A 66 6.39 -6.53 1.11
CA GLU A 66 7.74 -6.02 0.96
C GLU A 66 7.78 -4.47 0.98
N VAL A 67 6.62 -3.84 0.82
CA VAL A 67 6.49 -2.39 0.79
C VAL A 67 5.89 -1.91 2.10
N GLU A 68 6.67 -1.15 2.86
CA GLU A 68 6.14 -0.42 4.01
C GLU A 68 5.12 0.60 3.48
N LYS A 69 3.90 0.59 4.04
CA LYS A 69 2.98 1.71 3.91
C LYS A 69 3.70 2.87 4.57
N VAL A 70 4.33 3.73 3.76
CA VAL A 70 4.92 4.96 4.26
C VAL A 70 3.78 5.85 4.75
N VAL A 71 3.49 5.66 6.05
CA VAL A 71 2.84 6.50 7.06
C VAL A 71 1.39 6.91 6.82
N THR A 72 0.58 6.68 7.85
CA THR A 72 -0.43 7.62 8.34
C THR A 72 0.06 9.06 8.18
N PHE A 73 -0.48 9.77 7.20
CA PHE A 73 -0.03 11.09 6.79
C PHE A 73 -0.28 12.21 7.81
N LYS A 74 -0.82 11.87 8.99
CA LYS A 74 -1.24 12.80 10.03
C LYS A 74 -0.11 13.72 10.51
N ASP A 75 1.14 13.26 10.41
CA ASP A 75 2.34 13.99 10.86
C ASP A 75 3.22 14.49 9.70
N ARG A 76 2.79 14.34 8.45
CA ARG A 76 3.56 14.79 7.27
C ARG A 76 3.18 16.22 6.91
N ASN A 77 4.14 16.95 6.35
CA ASN A 77 3.89 18.32 5.91
C ASN A 77 3.07 18.28 4.62
N VAL A 78 1.79 18.62 4.74
CA VAL A 78 0.84 18.68 3.63
C VAL A 78 0.44 20.14 3.43
N SER A 79 0.50 20.58 2.19
CA SER A 79 0.10 21.93 1.80
C SER A 79 -0.78 21.90 0.57
N GLN A 80 -1.63 22.92 0.46
CA GLN A 80 -2.46 23.17 -0.72
C GLN A 80 -2.30 24.63 -1.16
N SER A 81 -2.61 24.91 -2.42
CA SER A 81 -2.45 26.23 -3.04
C SER A 81 -3.15 27.35 -2.25
N THR A 82 -4.44 27.16 -1.96
CA THR A 82 -5.28 28.06 -1.18
C THR A 82 -6.18 27.22 -0.28
N THR A 83 -6.60 27.82 0.83
CA THR A 83 -7.51 27.19 1.79
C THR A 83 -8.80 27.97 1.84
N TYR A 84 -9.92 27.29 1.58
CA TYR A 84 -11.23 27.91 1.71
C TYR A 84 -11.42 28.44 3.14
N PRO A 85 -11.92 29.67 3.33
CA PRO A 85 -12.08 30.25 4.65
C PRO A 85 -12.84 29.32 5.62
N GLY A 86 -12.24 29.05 6.77
CA GLY A 86 -12.80 28.19 7.82
C GLY A 86 -11.74 27.38 8.56
N ILE A 87 -12.09 26.87 9.74
CA ILE A 87 -11.17 26.08 10.59
C ILE A 87 -11.20 24.57 10.27
N ILE A 88 -12.09 24.13 9.38
CA ILE A 88 -12.34 22.71 9.09
C ILE A 88 -11.76 22.23 7.75
N TYR A 89 -11.11 23.12 6.99
CA TYR A 89 -10.55 22.81 5.68
C TYR A 89 -9.03 22.85 5.74
N ASP A 90 -8.40 21.72 6.06
CA ASP A 90 -6.94 21.60 6.18
C ASP A 90 -6.44 20.60 5.15
N ALA A 91 -5.28 20.88 4.55
CA ALA A 91 -4.67 20.00 3.56
C ALA A 91 -4.38 18.60 4.13
N ARG A 92 -4.13 18.49 5.44
CA ARG A 92 -3.88 17.21 6.13
C ARG A 92 -5.11 16.28 6.14
N TYR A 93 -6.32 16.82 5.99
CA TYR A 93 -7.53 16.00 5.89
C TYR A 93 -7.65 15.26 4.55
N ALA A 94 -6.83 15.62 3.56
CA ALA A 94 -6.70 14.86 2.31
C ALA A 94 -6.21 13.42 2.51
N VAL A 95 -5.55 13.18 3.63
CA VAL A 95 -4.65 12.05 3.81
C VAL A 95 -4.82 11.35 5.17
N ASP A 96 -5.79 11.78 5.98
CA ASP A 96 -6.09 11.21 7.31
C ASP A 96 -6.93 9.91 7.25
N LYS A 97 -7.43 9.53 6.05
CA LYS A 97 -8.36 8.42 5.80
C LYS A 97 -9.74 8.59 6.43
N ASP A 98 -10.05 9.77 6.98
CA ASP A 98 -11.35 10.08 7.54
C ASP A 98 -12.23 10.73 6.45
N VAL A 99 -13.33 10.06 6.08
CA VAL A 99 -14.25 10.57 5.04
C VAL A 99 -15.22 11.64 5.56
N SER A 100 -15.16 11.95 6.86
CA SER A 100 -15.95 13.00 7.50
C SER A 100 -15.26 14.36 7.46
N THR A 101 -13.92 14.38 7.41
CA THR A 101 -13.12 15.60 7.26
C THR A 101 -13.00 16.00 5.79
N CYS A 102 -12.60 17.25 5.52
CA CYS A 102 -12.58 17.80 4.16
C CYS A 102 -11.35 18.67 3.94
N ALA A 103 -10.64 18.47 2.84
CA ALA A 103 -9.73 19.47 2.29
C ALA A 103 -10.45 20.27 1.18
N ARG A 104 -10.35 21.60 1.20
CA ARG A 104 -11.03 22.48 0.24
C ARG A 104 -10.18 23.71 -0.09
N THR A 105 -10.10 24.02 -1.38
CA THR A 105 -9.45 25.22 -1.93
C THR A 105 -10.48 26.32 -2.20
N GLU A 106 -10.00 27.54 -2.48
CA GLU A 106 -10.88 28.58 -2.98
C GLU A 106 -11.47 28.25 -4.37
N VAL A 107 -12.48 29.02 -4.77
CA VAL A 107 -13.17 28.83 -6.06
C VAL A 107 -12.22 29.20 -7.20
N ILE A 108 -12.04 28.29 -8.16
CA ILE A 108 -11.32 28.54 -9.40
C ILE A 108 -12.26 29.07 -10.48
N GLY A 109 -11.82 30.02 -11.30
CA GLY A 109 -12.66 30.53 -12.38
C GLY A 109 -12.12 31.76 -13.09
N THR A 110 -12.85 32.22 -14.10
CA THR A 110 -12.49 33.39 -14.92
C THR A 110 -12.43 34.68 -14.11
N THR A 111 -13.28 34.81 -13.10
CA THR A 111 -13.37 35.95 -12.18
C THR A 111 -12.55 35.79 -10.89
N SER A 112 -12.05 34.57 -10.61
CA SER A 112 -11.21 34.31 -9.45
C SER A 112 -9.75 34.70 -9.70
N GLY A 113 -9.04 35.11 -8.65
CA GLY A 113 -7.59 35.25 -8.66
C GLY A 113 -6.87 33.91 -8.85
N ASP A 114 -7.50 32.81 -8.43
CA ASP A 114 -6.98 31.45 -8.58
C ASP A 114 -7.40 30.84 -9.92
N LYS A 115 -6.40 30.41 -10.71
CA LYS A 115 -6.58 29.76 -12.02
C LYS A 115 -6.25 28.26 -12.00
N SER A 116 -5.53 27.80 -10.99
CA SER A 116 -5.18 26.39 -10.78
C SER A 116 -5.06 26.11 -9.29
N VAL A 117 -5.28 24.85 -8.91
CA VAL A 117 -5.14 24.36 -7.54
C VAL A 117 -4.16 23.20 -7.50
N TRP A 118 -3.40 23.10 -6.42
CA TRP A 118 -2.41 22.03 -6.24
C TRP A 118 -2.36 21.59 -4.80
N TRP A 119 -2.05 20.30 -4.59
CA TRP A 119 -1.75 19.70 -3.30
C TRP A 119 -0.32 19.16 -3.32
N ARG A 120 0.39 19.30 -2.21
CA ARG A 120 1.77 18.83 -2.04
C ARG A 120 1.88 18.10 -0.72
N MET A 121 2.61 16.99 -0.74
CA MET A 121 2.97 16.25 0.45
C MET A 121 4.46 15.95 0.42
N ASP A 122 5.15 16.21 1.53
CA ASP A 122 6.51 15.76 1.75
C ASP A 122 6.52 14.34 2.33
N LEU A 123 7.12 13.40 1.59
CA LEU A 123 7.28 12.01 2.00
C LEU A 123 8.37 11.84 3.07
N GLY A 124 9.24 12.85 3.26
CA GLY A 124 10.36 12.86 4.19
C GLY A 124 11.51 11.92 3.83
N VAL A 125 11.38 11.16 2.74
CA VAL A 125 12.39 10.26 2.18
C VAL A 125 12.32 10.29 0.65
N MET A 126 13.43 9.99 -0.01
CA MET A 126 13.42 9.74 -1.46
C MET A 126 12.85 8.34 -1.71
N SER A 127 11.69 8.27 -2.35
CA SER A 127 11.02 7.00 -2.66
C SER A 127 10.39 7.02 -4.04
N ILE A 128 10.21 5.82 -4.62
CA ILE A 128 9.49 5.64 -5.88
C ILE A 128 8.00 5.53 -5.57
N VAL A 129 7.20 6.46 -6.10
CA VAL A 129 5.75 6.42 -5.99
C VAL A 129 5.18 5.52 -7.07
N GLN A 130 4.60 4.38 -6.67
CA GLN A 130 4.02 3.41 -7.61
C GLN A 130 2.58 3.73 -8.00
N ARG A 131 1.76 4.22 -7.06
CA ARG A 131 0.35 4.52 -7.27
C ARG A 131 -0.12 5.65 -6.35
N VAL A 132 -0.98 6.52 -6.88
CA VAL A 132 -1.75 7.51 -6.11
C VAL A 132 -3.23 7.25 -6.38
N ASN A 133 -4.03 7.03 -5.33
CA ASN A 133 -5.48 6.90 -5.43
C ASN A 133 -6.13 8.18 -4.87
N ILE A 134 -7.01 8.80 -5.65
CA ILE A 134 -7.75 10.01 -5.24
C ILE A 134 -9.24 9.65 -5.20
N LEU A 135 -9.88 9.89 -4.06
CA LEU A 135 -11.32 9.65 -3.87
C LEU A 135 -12.04 10.99 -3.81
N PHE A 136 -13.05 11.17 -4.65
CA PHE A 136 -13.87 12.38 -4.67
C PHE A 136 -15.19 12.13 -3.94
N LYS A 137 -15.57 13.03 -3.05
CA LYS A 137 -16.89 13.04 -2.41
C LYS A 137 -17.81 13.98 -3.20
N ASN A 138 -18.79 13.42 -3.89
CA ASN A 138 -19.86 14.21 -4.51
C ASN A 138 -20.84 14.64 -3.42
N TYR A 139 -20.98 15.94 -3.22
CA TYR A 139 -22.00 16.51 -2.34
C TYR A 139 -23.30 16.65 -3.13
N ASN A 140 -24.34 15.91 -2.73
CA ASN A 140 -25.68 16.09 -3.27
C ASN A 140 -26.15 17.54 -3.01
N GLY A 141 -26.32 18.32 -4.07
CA GLY A 141 -26.77 19.72 -4.01
C GLY A 141 -26.03 20.69 -4.93
N TYR A 142 -24.85 20.32 -5.44
CA TYR A 142 -24.15 21.09 -6.47
C TYR A 142 -24.25 20.39 -7.82
N VAL A 143 -25.40 20.56 -8.48
CA VAL A 143 -25.53 20.29 -9.92
C VAL A 143 -24.85 21.45 -10.63
N TYR A 144 -23.80 21.17 -11.40
CA TYR A 144 -23.29 22.14 -12.37
C TYR A 144 -24.36 22.27 -13.47
N THR A 145 -25.15 23.34 -13.43
CA THR A 145 -25.89 23.84 -14.60
C THR A 145 -24.98 24.73 -15.43
#